data_AF-A0A2E7SNV8-F1
#
_entry.id   AF-A0A2E7SNV8-F1
#
_cell.length_a   1.000
_cell.length_b   1.000
_cell.length_c   1.000
_cell.angle_alpha   90.00
_cell.angle_beta   90.00
_cell.angle_gamma   90.00
#
_symmetry.space_group_name_H-M   'P 1'
#
loop_
_entity.id
_entity.type
_entity.pdbx_description
1 polymer ?
#
loop_
_entity_poly.entity_id
_entity_poly.type
_entity_poly.pdbx_seq_one_letter_code
_entity_poly.pdbx_strand_id
1 'polypeptide(L)' 'HCTDCEGEWMLSPSGTDLKIVREHGKGDAAVRGEAKQILLYLWGRKIENLDFFGDEEVIKAWGEIGP' A
#
# COMPACT_ATOMS: atom_id res chain seq x y z
N HIS A 1 3.79 3.38 -3.07
CA HIS A 1 4.72 4.20 -3.87
C HIS A 1 4.82 5.59 -3.25
N CYS A 2 5.98 5.94 -2.68
CA CYS A 2 6.23 7.22 -2.04
C CYS A 2 6.41 8.34 -3.08
N THR A 3 5.89 9.53 -2.80
CA THR A 3 6.02 10.72 -3.68
C THR A 3 7.04 11.73 -3.17
N ASP A 4 7.42 11.65 -1.90
CA ASP A 4 8.32 12.56 -1.19
C ASP A 4 9.73 11.98 -0.95
N CYS A 5 9.90 10.68 -1.17
CA CYS A 5 11.18 9.98 -1.06
C CYS A 5 11.21 8.75 -1.98
N GLU A 6 12.40 8.15 -2.12
CA GLU A 6 12.53 6.86 -2.82
C GLU A 6 11.92 5.73 -2.00
N GLY A 7 10.76 5.22 -2.43
CA GLY A 7 10.08 4.14 -1.74
C GLY A 7 9.02 3.47 -2.60
N GLU A 8 9.26 2.23 -2.99
CA GLU A 8 8.27 1.42 -3.68
C GLU A 8 8.41 -0.04 -3.27
N TRP A 9 7.27 -0.66 -3.02
CA TRP A 9 7.18 -2.03 -2.56
C TRP A 9 6.02 -2.72 -3.26
N MET A 10 6.25 -3.98 -3.63
CA MET A 10 5.23 -4.90 -4.10
C MET A 10 4.84 -5.83 -2.96
N LEU A 11 3.54 -5.97 -2.75
CA LEU A 11 2.94 -6.80 -1.72
C LEU A 11 2.15 -7.91 -2.41
N SER A 12 2.31 -9.15 -1.95
CA SER A 12 1.60 -10.31 -2.50
C SER A 12 1.29 -11.34 -1.41
N PRO A 13 0.07 -11.89 -1.36
CA PRO A 13 -0.25 -12.98 -0.45
C PRO A 13 0.69 -14.18 -0.66
N SER A 14 1.13 -14.79 0.44
CA SER A 14 1.98 -15.97 0.44
C SER A 14 1.51 -16.95 1.52
N GLY A 15 0.40 -17.65 1.24
CA GLY A 15 -0.25 -18.51 2.22
C GLY A 15 -0.89 -17.68 3.32
N THR A 16 -0.51 -17.93 4.58
CA THR A 16 -0.92 -17.10 5.73
C THR A 16 -0.07 -15.85 5.92
N ASP A 17 1.02 -15.72 5.15
CA ASP A 17 1.96 -14.64 5.25
C ASP A 17 1.79 -13.62 4.12
N LEU A 18 2.45 -12.47 4.30
CA LEU A 18 2.57 -11.45 3.27
C LEU A 18 4.02 -11.40 2.77
N LYS A 19 4.22 -11.59 1.47
CA LYS A 19 5.51 -11.32 0.83
C LYS A 19 5.59 -9.84 0.46
N ILE A 20 6.62 -9.17 0.96
CA ILE A 20 6.93 -7.77 0.67
C ILE A 20 8.31 -7.71 0.00
N VAL A 21 8.39 -7.09 -1.17
CA VAL A 21 9.66 -6.87 -1.87
C VAL A 21 9.79 -5.41 -2.28
N ARG A 22 11.02 -4.86 -2.22
CA ARG A 22 11.30 -3.48 -2.61
C ARG A 22 11.69 -3.43 -4.08
N GLU A 23 10.69 -3.35 -4.96
CA GLU A 23 10.86 -3.28 -6.40
C GLU A 23 9.80 -2.40 -7.05
N HIS A 24 10.10 -1.87 -8.24
CA HIS A 24 9.11 -1.20 -9.08
C HIS A 24 8.38 -2.25 -9.93
N GLY A 25 7.06 -2.24 -9.91
CA GLY A 25 6.25 -3.21 -10.63
C GLY A 25 4.81 -2.76 -10.83
N LYS A 26 4.07 -3.53 -11.62
CA LYS A 26 2.62 -3.39 -11.74
C LYS A 26 1.95 -4.45 -10.89
N GLY A 27 1.06 -4.02 -9.99
CA GLY A 27 0.17 -4.90 -9.23
C GLY A 27 -1.28 -4.72 -9.66
N ASP A 28 -2.18 -5.47 -9.05
CA ASP A 28 -3.63 -5.35 -9.27
C ASP A 28 -4.17 -4.01 -8.76
N ALA A 29 -3.52 -3.44 -7.75
CA ALA A 29 -3.77 -2.12 -7.22
C ALA A 29 -2.49 -1.45 -6.70
N ALA A 30 -2.54 -0.13 -6.51
CA ALA A 30 -1.45 0.66 -5.93
C ALA A 30 -1.97 1.80 -5.06
N VAL A 31 -1.26 2.06 -3.96
CA VAL A 31 -1.42 3.24 -3.11
C VAL A 31 -0.20 4.13 -3.25
N ARG A 32 -0.43 5.43 -3.49
CA ARG A 32 0.61 6.42 -3.73
C ARG A 32 0.39 7.67 -2.88
N GLY A 33 1.47 8.25 -2.39
CA GLY A 33 1.45 9.51 -1.63
C GLY A 33 2.70 9.67 -0.78
N GLU A 34 2.68 10.61 0.16
CA GLU A 34 3.82 10.80 1.07
C GLU A 34 4.05 9.55 1.93
N ALA A 35 5.32 9.21 2.20
CA ALA A 35 5.68 8.03 2.97
C ALA A 35 4.99 7.97 4.33
N LYS A 36 4.85 9.11 5.01
CA LYS A 36 4.14 9.20 6.30
C LYS A 36 2.66 8.82 6.19
N GLN A 37 2.00 9.20 5.09
CA GLN A 37 0.58 8.93 4.88
C GLN A 37 0.36 7.46 4.54
N ILE A 38 1.23 6.88 3.70
CA ILE A 38 1.23 5.44 3.41
C ILE A 38 1.44 4.64 4.72
N LEU A 39 2.36 5.06 5.58
CA LEU A 39 2.57 4.39 6.87
C LEU A 39 1.34 4.47 7.78
N LEU A 40 0.68 5.63 7.86
CA LEU A 40 -0.56 5.79 8.63
C LEU A 40 -1.68 4.88 8.11
N TYR A 41 -1.81 4.79 6.78
CA TYR A 41 -2.78 3.92 6.12
C TYR A 41 -2.56 2.45 6.47
N LEU A 42 -1.33 1.96 6.38
CA LEU A 42 -0.97 0.59 6.75
C LEU A 42 -1.24 0.26 8.23
N TRP A 43 -1.44 1.29 9.07
CA TRP A 43 -1.68 1.16 10.49
C TRP A 43 -3.12 1.50 10.91
N GLY A 44 -4.07 1.50 9.97
CA GLY A 44 -5.49 1.76 10.25
C GLY A 44 -5.81 3.17 10.72
N ARG A 45 -4.87 4.12 10.57
CA ARG A 45 -5.05 5.51 11.05
C ARG A 45 -5.65 6.40 9.97
N LYS A 46 -6.19 7.55 10.41
CA LYS A 46 -6.68 8.58 9.52
C LYS A 46 -5.56 9.01 8.56
N ILE A 47 -5.87 9.00 7.28
CA ILE A 47 -4.98 9.38 6.17
C ILE A 47 -5.48 10.66 5.52
N GLU A 48 -4.56 11.38 4.88
CA GLU A 48 -4.88 12.52 4.02
C GLU A 48 -3.98 12.45 2.78
N ASN A 49 -4.52 12.80 1.62
CA ASN A 49 -3.76 12.92 0.36
C ASN A 49 -3.06 11.62 -0.10
N LEU A 50 -3.79 10.49 -0.08
CA LEU A 50 -3.37 9.26 -0.78
C LEU A 50 -4.16 9.11 -2.09
N ASP A 51 -3.44 8.74 -3.14
CA ASP A 51 -4.02 8.33 -4.42
C ASP A 51 -4.13 6.80 -4.46
N PHE A 52 -5.28 6.34 -4.97
CA PHE A 52 -5.63 4.93 -5.08
C PHE A 52 -5.81 4.57 -6.56
N PHE A 53 -5.19 3.48 -7.00
CA PHE A 53 -5.23 3.02 -8.39
C PHE A 53 -5.52 1.53 -8.48
N GLY A 54 -6.26 1.12 -9.51
CA GLY A 54 -6.53 -0.29 -9.81
C GLY A 54 -7.77 -0.82 -9.09
N ASP A 55 -7.71 -2.08 -8.66
CA ASP A 55 -8.84 -2.78 -8.05
C ASP A 55 -9.18 -2.26 -6.64
N GLU A 56 -10.38 -1.70 -6.48
CA GLU A 56 -10.87 -1.16 -5.20
C GLU A 56 -11.03 -2.22 -4.12
N GLU A 57 -11.35 -3.47 -4.48
CA GLU A 57 -11.49 -4.56 -3.51
C GLU A 57 -10.14 -4.93 -2.90
N VAL A 58 -9.08 -4.93 -3.70
CA VAL A 58 -7.70 -5.16 -3.24
C VAL A 58 -7.25 -4.05 -2.28
N ILE A 59 -7.59 -2.80 -2.59
CA ILE A 59 -7.27 -1.64 -1.74
C ILE A 59 -8.03 -1.73 -0.42
N LYS A 60 -9.32 -2.05 -0.47
CA LYS A 60 -10.14 -2.20 0.73
C LYS A 60 -9.62 -3.32 1.63
N ALA A 61 -9.32 -4.48 1.04
CA ALA A 61 -8.75 -5.62 1.78
C ALA A 61 -7.43 -5.24 2.48
N TRP A 62 -6.58 -4.44 1.84
CA TRP A 62 -5.38 -3.91 2.49
C TRP A 62 -5.67 -3.00 3.67
N GLY A 63 -6.61 -2.08 3.51
CA GLY A 63 -7.01 -1.16 4.59
C GLY A 63 -7.58 -1.87 5.82
N GLU A 64 -8.14 -3.07 5.64
CA GLU A 64 -8.73 -3.89 6.71
C GLU A 64 -7.70 -4.78 7.46
N ILE A 65 -6.49 -4.97 6.92
CA ILE A 65 -5.42 -5.75 7.56
C ILE A 65 -4.70 -4.95 8.66
N GLY A 66 -4.69 -3.62 8.56
CA GLY A 66 -4.07 -2.75 9.54
C GLY A 66 -4.67 -2.94 10.95
N PRO A 67 -3.86 -2.83 12.02
CA PRO A 67 -4.33 -2.93 13.40
C PRO A 67 -5.27 -1.80 13.82
#